data_AF-A0A967LHK4-F1
#
_entry.id   AF-A0A967LHK4-F1
#
_cell.length_a   1.000
_cell.length_b   1.000
_cell.length_c   1.000
_cell.angle_alpha   90.00
_cell.angle_beta   90.00
_cell.angle_gamma   90.00
#
_symmetry.space_group_name_H-M   'P 1'
#
loop_
_entity.id
_entity.type
_entity.pdbx_description
1 polymer ?
#
loop_
_entity_poly.entity_id
_entity_poly.type
_entity_poly.pdbx_seq_one_letter_code
_entity_poly.pdbx_strand_id
1 'polypeptide(L)'
;MIKLVRLLDRLSANESYRNQVYPQVPEVARFDPGHQAVMMCYDFHLAGDMPRLIEVNTNAGGSLLAYLAHDPSLPVAPESLDAKQKSRL
;
A
#
# COMPACT_ATOMS: atom_id res chain seq x y z
N MET A 1 2.22 4.01 15.67
CA MET A 1 1.94 3.68 14.26
C MET A 1 3.20 3.44 13.43
N ILE A 2 4.14 4.39 13.32
CA ILE A 2 5.39 4.19 12.54
C ILE A 2 6.18 2.94 12.94
N LYS A 3 6.27 2.61 14.25
CA LYS A 3 6.91 1.37 14.72
C LYS A 3 6.26 0.11 14.16
N LEU A 4 4.92 0.09 14.05
CA LEU A 4 4.17 -1.02 13.48
C LEU A 4 4.46 -1.17 11.99
N VAL A 5 4.41 -0.07 11.23
CA VAL A 5 4.74 -0.05 9.80
C VAL A 5 6.13 -0.61 9.54
N ARG A 6 7.14 -0.14 10.29
CA ARG A 6 8.52 -0.66 10.18
C ARG A 6 8.65 -2.12 10.58
N LEU A 7 7.85 -2.59 11.54
CA LEU A 7 7.85 -3.98 11.97
C LEU A 7 7.25 -4.88 10.87
N LEU A 8 6.13 -4.48 10.28
CA LEU A 8 5.48 -5.22 9.20
C LEU A 8 6.37 -5.30 7.96
N ASP A 9 7.03 -4.20 7.61
CA ASP A 9 8.01 -4.15 6.53
C ASP A 9 9.14 -5.18 6.74
N ARG A 10 9.80 -5.16 7.91
CA ARG A 10 10.85 -6.13 8.26
C ARG A 10 10.35 -7.57 8.34
N LEU A 11 9.15 -7.79 8.86
CA LEU A 11 8.54 -9.11 8.93
C LEU A 11 8.28 -9.66 7.53
N SER A 12 7.81 -8.81 6.61
CA SER A 12 7.55 -9.18 5.22
C SER A 12 8.82 -9.56 4.47
N ALA A 13 9.98 -9.02 4.86
CA ALA A 13 11.29 -9.36 4.29
C ALA A 13 12.01 -10.51 5.02
N ASN A 14 11.44 -11.06 6.11
CA ASN A 14 12.09 -12.08 6.90
C ASN A 14 11.97 -13.47 6.25
N GLU A 15 13.10 -14.09 5.91
CA GLU A 15 13.13 -15.42 5.26
C GLU A 15 12.49 -16.52 6.12
N SER A 16 12.74 -16.53 7.44
CA SER A 16 12.17 -17.55 8.34
C SER A 16 10.64 -17.46 8.38
N TYR A 17 10.10 -16.25 8.46
CA TYR A 17 8.65 -16.01 8.41
C TYR A 17 8.06 -16.41 7.05
N ARG A 18 8.70 -16.00 5.94
CA ARG A 18 8.28 -16.40 4.59
C ARG A 18 8.24 -17.91 4.41
N ASN A 19 9.28 -18.62 4.86
CA ASN A 19 9.33 -20.08 4.79
C ASN A 19 8.20 -20.76 5.59
N GLN A 20 7.72 -20.14 6.66
CA GLN A 20 6.56 -20.64 7.43
C GLN A 20 5.22 -20.38 6.72
N VAL A 21 5.10 -19.25 5.99
CA VAL A 21 3.86 -18.84 5.31
C VAL A 21 3.73 -19.45 3.92
N TYR A 22 4.82 -19.62 3.18
CA TYR A 22 4.82 -20.12 1.80
C TYR A 22 4.03 -21.42 1.59
N PRO A 23 4.11 -22.43 2.48
CA PRO A 23 3.29 -23.64 2.34
C PRO A 23 1.78 -23.39 2.42
N GLN A 24 1.36 -22.27 3.02
CA GLN A 24 -0.05 -21.92 3.27
C GLN A 24 -0.66 -21.08 2.14
N VAL A 25 0.15 -20.64 1.18
CA VAL A 25 -0.30 -19.78 0.07
C VAL A 25 -0.07 -20.45 -1.29
N PRO A 26 -0.84 -20.07 -2.32
CA PRO A 26 -0.63 -20.54 -3.68
C PRO A 26 0.78 -20.22 -4.19
N GLU A 27 1.27 -20.99 -5.16
CA GLU A 27 2.60 -20.78 -5.75
C GLU A 27 2.81 -19.35 -6.28
N VAL A 28 1.78 -18.77 -6.92
CA VAL A 28 1.83 -17.40 -7.44
C VAL A 28 2.10 -16.34 -6.36
N ALA A 29 1.73 -16.62 -5.09
CA ALA A 29 1.97 -15.72 -3.96
C ALA A 29 3.38 -15.85 -3.36
N ARG A 30 4.20 -16.78 -3.84
CA ARG A 30 5.60 -16.99 -3.41
C ARG A 30 6.60 -16.22 -4.27
N PHE A 31 6.11 -15.53 -5.30
CA PHE A 31 6.95 -14.73 -6.17
C PHE A 31 7.54 -13.53 -5.41
N ASP A 32 8.87 -13.47 -5.34
CA ASP A 32 9.59 -12.30 -4.85
C ASP A 32 10.14 -11.51 -6.05
N PRO A 33 9.62 -10.31 -6.34
CA PRO A 33 10.10 -9.49 -7.44
C PRO A 33 11.49 -8.89 -7.19
N GLY A 34 12.06 -9.02 -5.99
CA GLY A 34 13.39 -8.49 -5.63
C GLY A 34 13.45 -6.98 -5.44
N HIS A 35 12.32 -6.28 -5.60
CA HIS A 35 12.20 -4.84 -5.38
C HIS A 35 11.15 -4.52 -4.31
N GLN A 36 11.30 -3.37 -3.66
CA GLN A 36 10.37 -2.89 -2.64
C GLN A 36 9.04 -2.42 -3.26
N ALA A 37 7.98 -2.42 -2.46
CA ALA A 37 6.71 -1.80 -2.85
C ALA A 37 6.89 -0.27 -2.95
N VAL A 38 6.36 0.33 -4.02
CA VAL A 38 6.45 1.79 -4.23
C VAL A 38 5.61 2.55 -3.21
N MET A 39 4.44 1.99 -2.85
CA MET A 39 3.54 2.52 -1.82
C MET A 39 2.89 1.35 -1.07
N MET A 40 2.66 1.56 0.23
CA MET A 40 1.95 0.64 1.12
C MET A 40 0.87 1.42 1.86
N CYS A 41 -0.33 0.89 1.92
CA CYS A 41 -1.45 1.47 2.66
C CYS A 41 -1.77 0.61 3.89
N TYR A 42 -2.12 1.26 5.00
CA TYR A 42 -2.41 0.61 6.28
C TYR A 42 -3.72 1.16 6.80
N ASP A 43 -4.74 0.33 6.84
CA ASP A 43 -6.07 0.74 7.24
C ASP A 43 -6.32 0.41 8.70
N PHE A 44 -6.84 1.39 9.42
CA PHE A 44 -7.08 1.29 10.85
C PHE A 44 -8.54 1.57 11.16
N HIS A 45 -9.10 0.77 12.06
CA HIS A 45 -10.37 1.06 12.70
C HIS A 45 -10.12 1.71 14.06
N LEU A 46 -10.86 2.77 14.37
CA LEU A 46 -10.84 3.38 15.71
C LEU A 46 -11.70 2.53 16.65
N ALA A 47 -11.04 1.63 17.39
CA ALA A 47 -11.71 0.80 18.39
C ALA A 47 -11.46 1.39 19.79
N GLY A 48 -12.35 2.28 20.22
CA GLY A 48 -12.14 3.08 21.44
C GLY A 48 -10.94 4.01 21.28
N ASP A 49 -10.09 4.09 22.30
CA ASP A 49 -8.99 5.07 22.33
C ASP A 49 -7.78 4.69 21.46
N MET A 50 -7.72 3.45 20.96
CA MET A 50 -6.55 2.93 20.24
C MET A 50 -6.90 2.47 18.82
N PRO A 51 -6.24 3.01 17.78
CA PRO A 51 -6.38 2.50 16.41
C PRO A 51 -5.92 1.05 16.29
N ARG A 52 -6.73 0.22 15.61
CA ARG A 52 -6.46 -1.20 15.35
C ARG A 52 -6.27 -1.40 13.86
N LEU A 53 -5.15 -2.01 13.47
CA LEU A 53 -4.89 -2.37 12.08
C LEU A 53 -5.92 -3.42 11.64
N ILE A 54 -6.53 -3.20 10.48
CA ILE A 54 -7.48 -4.14 9.89
C ILE A 54 -7.01 -4.68 8.54
N GLU A 55 -6.19 -3.92 7.81
CA GLU A 55 -5.70 -4.32 6.48
C GLU A 55 -4.33 -3.72 6.17
N VAL A 56 -3.52 -4.46 5.41
CA VAL A 56 -2.29 -3.99 4.78
C VAL A 56 -2.45 -4.14 3.27
N ASN A 57 -2.50 -3.01 2.59
CA ASN A 57 -2.68 -2.93 1.15
C ASN A 57 -1.32 -2.77 0.46
N THR A 58 -0.92 -3.76 -0.34
CA THR A 58 0.36 -3.81 -1.07
C THR A 58 0.27 -3.27 -2.50
N ASN A 59 -0.90 -2.76 -2.89
CA ASN A 59 -1.09 -2.05 -4.15
C ASN A 59 -0.95 -0.54 -3.94
N ALA A 60 -0.40 0.15 -4.95
CA ALA A 60 -0.28 1.59 -4.94
C ALA A 60 -1.56 2.21 -5.53
N GLY A 61 -2.39 2.83 -4.69
CA GLY A 61 -3.64 3.46 -5.12
C GLY A 61 -4.11 4.54 -4.15
N GLY A 62 -4.90 5.49 -4.66
CA GLY A 62 -5.63 6.47 -3.83
C GLY A 62 -4.84 7.66 -3.29
N SER A 63 -3.50 7.69 -3.44
CA SER A 63 -2.66 8.76 -2.89
C SER A 63 -3.00 10.14 -3.46
N LEU A 64 -3.29 10.25 -4.76
CA LEU A 64 -3.73 11.51 -5.38
C LEU A 64 -5.04 12.02 -4.77
N LEU A 65 -6.04 11.15 -4.57
CA LEU A 65 -7.32 11.55 -3.98
C LEU A 65 -7.14 11.98 -2.53
N ALA A 66 -6.35 11.24 -1.74
CA ALA A 66 -6.03 11.61 -0.37
C ALA A 66 -5.30 12.97 -0.29
N TYR A 67 -4.39 13.22 -1.23
CA TYR A 67 -3.65 14.46 -1.32
C TYR A 67 -4.54 15.65 -1.69
N LEU A 68 -5.43 15.49 -2.68
CA LEU A 68 -6.41 16.52 -3.05
C LEU A 68 -7.48 16.76 -1.97
N ALA A 69 -7.85 15.74 -1.21
CA ALA A 69 -8.74 15.92 -0.06
C ALA A 69 -8.05 16.72 1.07
N HIS A 70 -6.73 16.59 1.21
CA HIS A 70 -5.95 17.35 2.18
C HIS A 70 -5.74 18.80 1.75
N ASP A 71 -5.45 19.04 0.47
CA ASP A 71 -5.32 20.37 -0.13
C ASP A 71 -6.11 20.47 -1.44
N PRO A 72 -7.39 20.87 -1.36
CA PRO A 72 -8.27 20.97 -2.52
C PRO A 72 -7.87 22.09 -3.50
N SER A 73 -6.98 22.99 -3.10
CA SER A 73 -6.57 24.13 -3.92
C SER A 73 -5.53 23.75 -4.97
N LEU A 74 -4.94 22.55 -4.85
CA LEU A 74 -3.92 22.10 -5.76
C LEU A 74 -4.48 21.87 -7.16
N PRO A 75 -3.82 22.42 -8.20
CA PRO A 75 -4.28 22.25 -9.56
C PRO A 75 -4.10 20.78 -9.98
N VAL A 76 -5.21 20.12 -10.30
CA VAL A 76 -5.18 18.93 -11.14
C VAL A 76 -5.12 19.44 -12.57
N ALA A 77 -4.03 19.16 -13.27
CA ALA A 77 -3.78 19.59 -14.64
C ALA A 77 -4.01 18.41 -15.62
N PRO A 78 -5.26 17.99 -15.89
CA PRO A 78 -5.53 16.86 -16.79
C PRO A 78 -4.98 17.10 -18.21
N GLU A 79 -4.71 18.34 -18.60
CA GLU A 79 -4.01 18.69 -19.83
C GLU A 79 -2.62 18.08 -19.93
N SER A 80 -1.93 17.85 -18.79
CA SER A 80 -0.60 17.24 -18.73
C SER A 80 -0.60 15.73 -18.98
N LEU A 81 -1.77 15.10 -19.04
CA LEU A 81 -1.93 13.69 -19.35
C LEU A 81 -1.78 13.44 -20.86
N ASP A 82 -1.14 12.33 -21.22
CA ASP A 82 -1.09 11.90 -22.61
C ASP A 82 -2.46 11.39 -23.10
N ALA A 83 -2.60 11.21 -24.42
CA ALA A 83 -3.87 10.78 -25.01
C ALA A 83 -4.34 9.38 -24.54
N LYS A 84 -3.41 8.50 -24.14
CA LYS A 84 -3.70 7.15 -23.66
C LYS A 84 -4.15 7.14 -22.20
N GLN A 85 -3.66 8.08 -21.41
CA GLN A 85 -4.08 8.32 -20.03
C GLN A 85 -5.45 9.01 -20.01
N LYS A 86 -5.67 9.98 -20.90
CA LYS A 86 -6.97 10.67 -21.06
C LYS A 86 -8.12 9.72 -21.44
N SER A 87 -7.86 8.67 -22.21
CA SER A 87 -8.89 7.70 -22.61
C SER A 87 -9.29 6.70 -21.51
N ARG A 88 -8.62 6.73 -20.35
CA ARG A 88 -8.86 5.84 -19.20
C ARG A 88 -9.53 6.54 -18.01
N LEU A 89 -9.75 7.85 -18.10
CA LEU A 89 -10.59 8.63 -17.19
C LEU A 89 -12.04 8.58 -17.66
#